data_AF-A0A7X5L888-F1
#
_entry.id   AF-A0A7X5L888-F1
#
_cell.length_a   1.000
_cell.length_b   1.000
_cell.length_c   1.000
_cell.angle_alpha   90.00
_cell.angle_beta   90.00
_cell.angle_gamma   90.00
#
_symmetry.space_group_name_H-M   'P 1'
#
loop_
_entity.id
_entity.type
_entity.pdbx_description
1 polymer ?
#
loop_
_entity_poly.entity_id
_entity_poly.type
_entity_poly.pdbx_seq_one_letter_code
_entity_poly.pdbx_strand_id
1 'polypeptide(L)'
;MRIGNNNQGIWQFLSNKSFPFAGKQGNVSKGNEKAIADLLSGRRKNSYGVEGMRITGRTDWKRVINVSDEMKQHVFEDVKKEFYKYGGMSGDSTAETDAYYDKIHSYVKTLKASDRSPATWTLSQLHLDLAHAVTAAVKEKVPGWTNGKPIPSDVLDEIFADESITAMVSGEAKGLDMKI
;
A
#
# COMPACT_ATOMS: atom_id res chain seq x y z
N MET A 1 52.67 56.93 15.55
CA MET A 1 51.49 56.90 16.45
C MET A 1 50.90 55.51 16.44
N ARG A 2 50.64 54.96 17.63
CA ARG A 2 49.90 53.71 17.90
C ARG A 2 48.39 53.89 17.64
N ILE A 3 47.68 52.75 17.70
CA ILE A 3 46.23 52.47 17.82
C ILE A 3 45.70 51.89 16.49
N GLY A 4 45.21 50.65 16.36
CA GLY A 4 44.94 49.57 17.31
C GLY A 4 43.59 48.91 17.03
N ASN A 5 43.60 47.59 16.79
CA ASN A 5 42.51 46.60 17.03
C ASN A 5 41.20 46.77 16.20
N ASN A 6 40.33 45.79 15.91
CA ASN A 6 40.14 44.43 16.37
C ASN A 6 39.15 43.73 15.41
N ASN A 7 39.48 42.53 14.91
CA ASN A 7 38.54 41.41 14.67
C ASN A 7 39.22 40.30 13.85
N GLN A 8 40.22 39.69 14.47
CA GLN A 8 40.66 38.33 14.14
C GLN A 8 39.90 37.37 15.06
N GLY A 9 38.59 37.24 14.85
CA GLY A 9 37.68 36.68 15.86
C GLY A 9 36.89 35.43 15.50
N ILE A 10 36.95 34.89 14.28
CA ILE A 10 36.05 33.79 13.89
C ILE A 10 36.76 32.59 13.24
N TRP A 11 38.05 32.68 12.90
CA TRP A 11 38.77 31.54 12.28
C TRP A 11 39.55 30.65 13.26
N GLN A 12 39.55 30.93 14.57
CA GLN A 12 40.22 30.09 15.56
C GLN A 12 39.32 29.07 16.28
N PHE A 13 38.03 28.98 15.94
CA PHE A 13 37.14 27.95 16.49
C PHE A 13 37.12 26.63 15.69
N LEU A 14 38.01 26.47 14.70
CA LEU A 14 38.08 25.24 13.88
C LEU A 14 39.41 24.46 14.01
N SER A 15 40.37 24.95 14.79
CA SER A 15 41.57 24.18 15.09
C SER A 15 41.48 23.64 16.52
N ASN A 16 41.54 22.31 16.65
CA ASN A 16 41.80 21.61 17.91
C ASN A 16 40.59 21.14 18.76
N LYS A 17 39.58 20.56 18.10
CA LYS A 17 38.90 19.40 18.70
C LYS A 17 39.14 18.19 17.81
N SER A 18 40.06 17.35 18.24
CA SER A 18 40.12 15.95 17.84
C SER A 18 38.75 15.33 18.11
N PHE A 19 37.95 15.12 17.06
CA PHE A 19 36.84 14.18 17.14
C PHE A 19 37.44 12.80 17.43
N PRO A 20 37.08 12.12 18.54
CA PRO A 20 37.53 10.75 18.78
C PRO A 20 36.63 9.82 17.97
N PHE A 21 36.65 10.00 16.65
CA PHE A 21 36.19 8.99 15.73
C PHE A 21 36.99 9.11 14.42
N ALA A 22 38.31 9.08 14.55
CA ALA A 22 39.11 8.44 13.52
C ALA A 22 38.76 6.95 13.60
N GLY A 23 37.67 6.58 12.94
CA GLY A 23 37.32 5.18 12.74
C GLY A 23 38.51 4.51 12.10
N LYS A 24 39.24 3.71 12.88
CA LYS A 24 40.13 2.68 12.38
C LYS A 24 39.37 2.01 11.23
N GLN A 25 40.01 1.83 10.07
CA GLN A 25 39.43 1.06 8.96
C GLN A 25 39.29 -0.38 9.47
N GLY A 26 38.22 -0.60 10.21
CA GLY A 26 37.95 -1.83 10.93
C GLY A 26 37.53 -2.84 9.91
N ASN A 27 38.13 -4.01 9.96
CA ASN A 27 37.61 -5.18 9.26
C ASN A 27 36.11 -5.24 9.54
N VAL A 28 35.30 -5.05 8.50
CA VAL A 28 33.87 -5.26 8.59
C VAL A 28 33.72 -6.69 9.10
N SER A 29 33.16 -6.87 10.29
CA SER A 29 32.83 -8.21 10.77
C SER A 29 32.06 -8.90 9.66
N LYS A 30 32.40 -10.16 9.32
CA LYS A 30 31.75 -10.93 8.24
C LYS A 30 30.21 -10.92 8.31
N GLY A 31 29.62 -10.62 9.47
CA GLY A 31 28.18 -10.42 9.64
C GLY A 31 27.61 -9.08 9.13
N ASN A 32 28.39 -8.01 9.14
CA ASN A 32 27.94 -6.65 8.81
C ASN A 32 28.05 -6.33 7.31
N GLU A 33 28.83 -7.09 6.55
CA GLU A 33 29.00 -6.90 5.11
C GLU A 33 27.67 -6.97 4.36
N LYS A 34 26.80 -7.91 4.73
CA LYS A 34 25.46 -8.05 4.11
C LYS A 34 24.54 -6.88 4.44
N ALA A 35 24.57 -6.37 5.67
CA ALA A 35 23.77 -5.23 6.09
C ALA A 35 24.21 -3.93 5.40
N ILE A 36 25.53 -3.74 5.27
CA ILE A 36 26.11 -2.61 4.54
C ILE A 36 25.79 -2.73 3.05
N ALA A 37 25.94 -3.91 2.45
CA ALA A 37 25.57 -4.15 1.05
C ALA A 37 24.06 -3.92 0.80
N ASP A 38 23.18 -4.35 1.71
CA ASP A 38 21.73 -4.10 1.64
C ASP A 38 21.43 -2.60 1.69
N LEU A 39 22.07 -1.86 2.62
CA LEU A 39 21.94 -0.41 2.75
C LEU A 39 22.41 0.33 1.49
N LEU A 40 23.55 -0.08 0.93
CA LEU A 40 24.15 0.51 -0.27
C LEU A 40 23.43 0.11 -1.56
N SER A 41 22.74 -1.04 -1.58
CA SER A 41 22.03 -1.51 -2.76
C SER A 41 20.84 -0.62 -3.17
N GLY A 42 20.42 0.30 -2.31
CA GLY A 42 19.23 1.12 -2.54
C GLY A 42 17.91 0.34 -2.48
N ARG A 43 17.96 -0.98 -2.22
CA ARG A 43 16.81 -1.89 -2.08
C ARG A 43 16.16 -1.73 -0.72
N ARG A 44 15.44 -0.63 -0.59
CA ARG A 44 14.84 -0.22 0.67
C ARG A 44 13.61 -1.07 0.99
N LYS A 45 13.57 -1.60 2.21
CA LYS A 45 12.49 -2.43 2.76
C LYS A 45 11.49 -1.57 3.54
N ASN A 46 10.23 -2.01 3.64
CA ASN A 46 9.26 -1.40 4.56
C ASN A 46 9.56 -1.80 6.02
N SER A 47 8.76 -1.31 6.98
CA SER A 47 8.85 -1.66 8.41
C SER A 47 8.77 -3.17 8.68
N TYR A 48 8.15 -3.93 7.77
CA TYR A 48 8.03 -5.38 7.83
C TYR A 48 9.17 -6.13 7.12
N GLY A 49 10.23 -5.43 6.69
CA GLY A 49 11.40 -6.06 6.07
C GLY A 49 11.19 -6.52 4.62
N VAL A 50 10.10 -6.13 3.96
CA VAL A 50 9.78 -6.52 2.58
C VAL A 50 10.30 -5.50 1.59
N GLU A 51 11.17 -5.93 0.68
CA GLU A 51 11.66 -5.11 -0.42
C GLU A 51 10.52 -4.79 -1.40
N GLY A 52 10.52 -3.59 -1.98
CA GLY A 52 9.51 -3.18 -2.95
C GLY A 52 8.23 -2.63 -2.34
N MET A 53 8.10 -2.71 -1.01
CA MET A 53 6.94 -2.24 -0.22
C MET A 53 7.16 -0.90 0.48
N ARG A 54 8.38 -0.36 0.47
CA ARG A 54 8.62 0.99 1.03
C ARG A 54 8.05 2.03 0.07
N ILE A 55 7.09 2.83 0.51
CA ILE A 55 6.46 3.90 -0.30
C ILE A 55 6.87 5.32 0.10
N THR A 56 7.49 5.52 1.27
CA THR A 56 7.92 6.86 1.71
C THR A 56 8.88 7.49 0.71
N GLY A 57 8.54 8.69 0.23
CA GLY A 57 9.29 9.43 -0.78
C GLY A 57 9.17 8.88 -2.21
N ARG A 58 8.21 7.98 -2.47
CA ARG A 58 7.92 7.42 -3.80
C ARG A 58 6.53 7.81 -4.28
N THR A 59 6.38 7.98 -5.59
CA THR A 59 5.11 8.27 -6.28
C THR A 59 4.73 7.21 -7.31
N ASP A 60 5.70 6.38 -7.73
CA ASP A 60 5.57 5.34 -8.76
C ASP A 60 4.70 4.13 -8.33
N TRP A 61 4.33 4.07 -7.05
CA TRP A 61 3.56 2.97 -6.48
C TRP A 61 2.06 3.06 -6.74
N LYS A 62 1.52 4.26 -7.04
CA LYS A 62 0.09 4.48 -7.36
C LYS A 62 -0.20 4.27 -8.84
N ARG A 63 0.27 3.17 -9.41
CA ARG A 63 -0.01 2.81 -10.80
C ARG A 63 -0.80 1.52 -10.86
N VAL A 64 -1.78 1.46 -11.75
CA VAL A 64 -2.56 0.26 -12.01
C VAL A 64 -1.69 -0.70 -12.84
N ILE A 65 -1.62 -1.96 -12.40
CA ILE A 65 -0.91 -3.02 -13.11
C ILE A 65 -1.81 -4.25 -13.25
N ASN A 66 -1.48 -5.15 -14.16
CA ASN A 66 -2.18 -6.43 -14.24
C ASN A 66 -1.90 -7.26 -12.98
N VAL A 67 -2.98 -7.74 -12.36
CA VAL A 67 -2.96 -8.67 -11.24
C VAL A 67 -3.64 -9.97 -11.66
N SER A 68 -3.34 -11.08 -10.98
CA SER A 68 -3.95 -12.37 -11.30
C SER A 68 -5.46 -12.36 -11.07
N ASP A 69 -6.21 -13.09 -11.89
CA ASP A 69 -7.66 -13.20 -11.75
C ASP A 69 -8.06 -13.81 -10.41
N GLU A 70 -7.24 -14.71 -9.86
CA GLU A 70 -7.42 -15.24 -8.51
C GLU A 70 -7.46 -14.12 -7.44
N MET A 71 -6.60 -13.11 -7.58
CA MET A 71 -6.56 -12.00 -6.63
C MET A 71 -7.70 -11.00 -6.86
N LYS A 72 -8.16 -10.83 -8.10
CA LYS A 72 -9.37 -10.05 -8.38
C LYS A 72 -10.60 -10.73 -7.76
N GLN A 73 -10.71 -12.05 -7.92
CA GLN A 73 -11.79 -12.83 -7.29
C GLN A 73 -11.71 -12.76 -5.76
N HIS A 74 -10.51 -12.83 -5.18
CA HIS A 74 -10.32 -12.66 -3.74
C HIS A 74 -10.87 -11.33 -3.22
N VAL A 75 -10.61 -10.23 -3.94
CA VAL A 75 -11.17 -8.91 -3.61
C VAL A 75 -12.69 -8.90 -3.75
N PHE A 76 -13.22 -9.49 -4.83
CA PHE A 76 -14.64 -9.56 -5.08
C PHE A 76 -15.41 -10.33 -3.99
N GLU A 77 -14.89 -11.48 -3.55
CA GLU A 77 -15.48 -12.27 -2.48
C GLU A 77 -15.45 -11.54 -1.13
N ASP A 78 -14.42 -10.72 -0.88
CA ASP A 78 -14.36 -9.89 0.32
C ASP A 78 -15.45 -8.81 0.31
N VAL A 79 -15.61 -8.09 -0.81
CA VAL A 79 -16.70 -7.12 -1.00
C VAL A 79 -18.06 -7.81 -0.85
N LYS A 80 -18.28 -8.98 -1.47
CA LYS A 80 -19.50 -9.77 -1.25
C LYS A 80 -19.75 -9.99 0.23
N LYS A 81 -18.78 -10.56 0.94
CA LYS A 81 -18.88 -10.81 2.37
C LYS A 81 -19.24 -9.54 3.16
N GLU A 82 -18.63 -8.39 2.86
CA GLU A 82 -18.96 -7.11 3.51
C GLU A 82 -20.43 -6.69 3.33
N PHE A 83 -20.99 -6.88 2.14
CA PHE A 83 -22.39 -6.55 1.87
C PHE A 83 -23.36 -7.54 2.52
N TYR A 84 -23.12 -8.85 2.39
CA TYR A 84 -24.01 -9.86 2.99
C TYR A 84 -23.97 -9.86 4.51
N LYS A 85 -22.78 -9.70 5.11
CA LYS A 85 -22.60 -9.87 6.56
C LYS A 85 -22.68 -8.57 7.34
N TYR A 86 -22.17 -7.47 6.77
CA TYR A 86 -21.97 -6.21 7.47
C TYR A 86 -22.73 -5.04 6.86
N GLY A 87 -23.61 -5.30 5.88
CA GLY A 87 -24.39 -4.25 5.24
C GLY A 87 -23.51 -3.19 4.58
N GLY A 88 -22.45 -3.63 3.87
CA GLY A 88 -21.56 -2.74 3.12
C GLY A 88 -20.59 -1.94 4.01
N MET A 89 -20.33 -2.43 5.22
CA MET A 89 -19.29 -1.92 6.12
C MET A 89 -18.17 -2.96 6.26
N SER A 90 -16.98 -2.51 6.63
CA SER A 90 -15.91 -3.42 7.05
C SER A 90 -16.29 -4.13 8.34
N GLY A 91 -16.00 -5.43 8.44
CA GLY A 91 -16.16 -6.19 9.68
C GLY A 91 -15.21 -5.74 10.79
N ASP A 92 -15.52 -6.12 12.03
CA ASP A 92 -14.69 -5.90 13.23
C ASP A 92 -13.80 -7.10 13.59
N SER A 93 -13.87 -8.18 12.82
CA SER A 93 -13.12 -9.41 13.06
C SER A 93 -11.67 -9.26 12.59
N THR A 94 -10.75 -9.24 13.54
CA THR A 94 -9.30 -9.30 13.27
C THR A 94 -8.94 -10.54 12.44
N ALA A 95 -9.53 -11.69 12.74
CA ALA A 95 -9.24 -12.93 12.02
C ALA A 95 -9.64 -12.88 10.54
N GLU A 96 -10.76 -12.24 10.21
CA GLU A 96 -11.20 -12.06 8.82
C GLU A 96 -10.32 -11.05 8.08
N THR A 97 -9.94 -9.98 8.77
CA THR A 97 -9.04 -8.96 8.25
C THR A 97 -7.67 -9.56 7.94
N ASP A 98 -7.11 -10.31 8.89
CA ASP A 98 -5.83 -11.00 8.74
C ASP A 98 -5.89 -12.01 7.60
N ALA A 99 -6.93 -12.84 7.52
CA ALA A 99 -7.10 -13.80 6.43
C ALA A 99 -7.16 -13.13 5.04
N TYR A 100 -7.83 -12.00 4.92
CA TYR A 100 -7.89 -11.23 3.68
C TYR A 100 -6.50 -10.69 3.27
N TYR A 101 -5.80 -10.04 4.19
CA TYR A 101 -4.50 -9.44 3.92
C TYR A 101 -3.38 -10.46 3.79
N ASP A 102 -3.43 -11.60 4.48
CA ASP A 102 -2.42 -12.67 4.38
C ASP A 102 -2.33 -13.24 2.97
N LYS A 103 -3.46 -13.38 2.28
CA LYS A 103 -3.46 -13.80 0.87
C LYS A 103 -2.81 -12.76 -0.02
N ILE A 104 -3.13 -11.47 0.16
CA ILE A 104 -2.50 -10.36 -0.58
C ILE A 104 -0.98 -10.33 -0.31
N HIS A 105 -0.57 -10.44 0.95
CA HIS A 105 0.83 -10.43 1.36
C HIS A 105 1.61 -11.61 0.77
N SER A 106 0.99 -12.77 0.69
CA SER A 106 1.58 -13.96 0.06
C SER A 106 1.71 -13.76 -1.45
N TYR A 107 0.68 -13.24 -2.11
CA TYR A 107 0.67 -12.95 -3.54
C TYR A 107 1.78 -11.96 -3.94
N VAL A 108 1.89 -10.82 -3.28
CA VAL A 108 2.87 -9.79 -3.68
C VAL A 108 4.31 -10.25 -3.49
N LYS A 109 4.59 -11.21 -2.61
CA LYS A 109 5.93 -11.79 -2.46
C LYS A 109 6.35 -12.60 -3.69
N THR A 110 5.39 -13.12 -4.47
CA THR A 110 5.65 -13.83 -5.74
C THR A 110 6.02 -12.88 -6.89
N LEU A 111 5.66 -11.59 -6.76
CA LEU A 111 5.93 -10.57 -7.77
C LEU A 111 7.35 -10.00 -7.66
N LYS A 112 7.80 -9.38 -8.76
CA LYS A 112 9.01 -8.53 -8.79
C LYS A 112 8.86 -7.41 -7.76
N ALA A 113 9.96 -7.04 -7.11
CA ALA A 113 9.97 -6.01 -6.07
C ALA A 113 9.34 -4.68 -6.54
N SER A 114 9.56 -4.28 -7.79
CA SER A 114 8.98 -3.07 -8.40
C SER A 114 7.46 -3.07 -8.51
N ASP A 115 6.83 -4.25 -8.53
CA ASP A 115 5.40 -4.43 -8.81
C ASP A 115 4.59 -4.71 -7.54
N ARG A 116 5.26 -4.93 -6.39
CA ARG A 116 4.57 -5.27 -5.12
C ARG A 116 3.65 -4.16 -4.62
N SER A 117 4.16 -2.94 -4.47
CA SER A 117 3.33 -1.81 -4.04
C SER A 117 2.25 -1.45 -5.08
N PRO A 118 2.56 -1.39 -6.39
CA PRO A 118 1.53 -1.24 -7.43
C PRO A 118 0.44 -2.32 -7.42
N ALA A 119 0.80 -3.59 -7.14
CA ALA A 119 -0.18 -4.66 -7.01
C ALA A 119 -1.13 -4.42 -5.84
N THR A 120 -0.60 -4.07 -4.65
CA THR A 120 -1.45 -3.72 -3.50
C THR A 120 -2.33 -2.52 -3.78
N TRP A 121 -1.81 -1.50 -4.48
CA TRP A 121 -2.58 -0.34 -4.90
C TRP A 121 -3.73 -0.75 -5.83
N THR A 122 -3.45 -1.56 -6.85
CA THR A 122 -4.45 -2.03 -7.81
C THR A 122 -5.57 -2.80 -7.13
N LEU A 123 -5.25 -3.76 -6.24
CA LEU A 123 -6.25 -4.53 -5.51
C LEU A 123 -7.10 -3.65 -4.58
N SER A 124 -6.50 -2.62 -3.97
CA SER A 124 -7.23 -1.64 -3.16
C SER A 124 -8.15 -0.76 -4.00
N GLN A 125 -7.76 -0.34 -5.20
CA GLN A 125 -8.65 0.41 -6.09
C GLN A 125 -9.81 -0.47 -6.56
N LEU A 126 -9.54 -1.73 -6.94
CA LEU A 126 -10.59 -2.68 -7.31
C LEU A 126 -11.62 -2.88 -6.19
N HIS A 127 -11.16 -3.00 -4.94
CA HIS A 127 -12.05 -3.11 -3.78
C HIS A 127 -12.97 -1.89 -3.65
N LEU A 128 -12.40 -0.68 -3.72
CA LEU A 128 -13.16 0.57 -3.63
C LEU A 128 -14.16 0.72 -4.78
N ASP A 129 -13.74 0.42 -6.01
CA ASP A 129 -14.59 0.52 -7.19
C ASP A 129 -15.78 -0.43 -7.09
N LEU A 130 -15.54 -1.70 -6.72
CA LEU A 130 -16.60 -2.69 -6.48
C LEU A 130 -17.53 -2.24 -5.35
N ALA A 131 -16.99 -1.81 -4.22
CA ALA A 131 -17.79 -1.36 -3.09
C ALA A 131 -18.67 -0.15 -3.44
N HIS A 132 -18.15 0.79 -4.24
CA HIS A 132 -18.92 1.94 -4.73
C HIS A 132 -20.03 1.52 -5.71
N ALA A 133 -19.73 0.64 -6.67
CA ALA A 133 -20.70 0.17 -7.63
C ALA A 133 -21.85 -0.59 -6.96
N VAL A 134 -21.53 -1.51 -6.05
CA VAL A 134 -22.53 -2.26 -5.27
C VAL A 134 -23.32 -1.31 -4.37
N THR A 135 -22.66 -0.36 -3.70
CA THR A 135 -23.35 0.66 -2.88
C THR A 135 -24.38 1.46 -3.70
N ALA A 136 -24.01 1.86 -4.93
CA ALA A 136 -24.91 2.59 -5.81
C ALA A 136 -26.13 1.73 -6.19
N ALA A 137 -25.90 0.48 -6.60
CA ALA A 137 -26.95 -0.45 -6.97
C ALA A 137 -27.89 -0.79 -5.79
N VAL A 138 -27.35 -0.95 -4.58
CA VAL A 138 -28.15 -1.18 -3.36
C VAL A 138 -29.04 0.03 -3.07
N LYS A 139 -28.51 1.26 -3.19
CA LYS A 139 -29.31 2.49 -2.95
C LYS A 139 -30.44 2.66 -3.97
N GLU A 140 -30.25 2.18 -5.19
CA GLU A 140 -31.28 2.19 -6.23
C GLU A 140 -32.39 1.18 -5.92
N LYS A 141 -32.04 -0.06 -5.58
CA LYS A 141 -32.99 -1.14 -5.32
C LYS A 141 -33.64 -1.09 -3.93
N VAL A 142 -32.98 -0.48 -2.95
CA VAL A 142 -33.44 -0.36 -1.56
C VAL A 142 -33.42 1.12 -1.13
N PRO A 143 -34.41 1.93 -1.56
CA PRO A 143 -34.50 3.33 -1.18
C PRO A 143 -34.52 3.50 0.35
N GLY A 144 -33.69 4.40 0.86
CA GLY A 144 -33.56 4.66 2.31
C GLY A 144 -32.59 3.73 3.05
N TRP A 145 -31.96 2.77 2.37
CA TRP A 145 -30.85 2.01 2.95
C TRP A 145 -29.66 2.92 3.29
N THR A 146 -28.98 2.60 4.38
CA THR A 146 -27.76 3.26 4.86
C THR A 146 -26.72 2.22 5.25
N ASN A 147 -25.44 2.56 5.13
CA ASN A 147 -24.35 1.63 5.43
C ASN A 147 -24.48 1.02 6.84
N GLY A 148 -24.23 -0.28 6.94
CA GLY A 148 -24.37 -1.07 8.16
C GLY A 148 -25.78 -1.63 8.40
N LYS A 149 -26.78 -1.22 7.59
CA LYS A 149 -28.10 -1.86 7.63
C LYS A 149 -28.11 -3.14 6.80
N PRO A 150 -28.81 -4.20 7.26
CA PRO A 150 -28.99 -5.41 6.48
C PRO A 150 -29.64 -5.12 5.13
N ILE A 151 -29.25 -5.88 4.11
CA ILE A 151 -29.78 -5.81 2.75
C ILE A 151 -30.44 -7.15 2.45
N PRO A 152 -31.61 -7.18 1.79
CA PRO A 152 -32.22 -8.44 1.35
C PRO A 152 -31.27 -9.25 0.46
N SER A 153 -31.15 -10.56 0.72
CA SER A 153 -30.17 -11.41 0.05
C SER A 153 -30.47 -11.59 -1.44
N ASP A 154 -31.74 -11.63 -1.82
CA ASP A 154 -32.21 -11.68 -3.21
C ASP A 154 -31.78 -10.45 -4.01
N VAL A 155 -31.82 -9.27 -3.39
CA VAL A 155 -31.30 -8.03 -3.98
C VAL A 155 -29.79 -8.11 -4.18
N LEU A 156 -29.05 -8.62 -3.19
CA LEU A 156 -27.61 -8.80 -3.31
C LEU A 156 -27.25 -9.84 -4.39
N ASP A 157 -27.97 -10.96 -4.45
CA ASP A 157 -27.77 -12.01 -5.46
C ASP A 157 -27.93 -11.43 -6.87
N GLU A 158 -28.95 -10.60 -7.09
CA GLU A 158 -29.16 -9.91 -8.36
C GLU A 158 -28.02 -8.93 -8.68
N ILE A 159 -27.62 -8.07 -7.73
CA ILE A 159 -26.55 -7.08 -7.94
C ILE A 159 -25.21 -7.77 -8.25
N PHE A 160 -24.87 -8.83 -7.52
CA PHE A 160 -23.59 -9.52 -7.72
C PHE A 160 -23.58 -10.45 -8.94
N ALA A 161 -24.75 -10.77 -9.51
CA ALA A 161 -24.87 -11.45 -10.80
C ALA A 161 -24.86 -10.47 -11.98
N ASP A 162 -24.95 -9.16 -11.74
CA ASP A 162 -24.99 -8.15 -12.78
C ASP A 162 -23.70 -8.12 -13.61
N GLU A 163 -23.86 -7.98 -14.92
CA GLU A 163 -22.74 -7.98 -15.87
C GLU A 163 -21.79 -6.80 -15.61
N SER A 164 -22.31 -5.64 -15.20
CA SER A 164 -21.48 -4.47 -14.90
C SER A 164 -20.53 -4.72 -13.72
N ILE A 165 -21.00 -5.44 -12.70
CA ILE A 165 -20.21 -5.80 -11.52
C ILE A 165 -19.21 -6.91 -11.86
N THR A 166 -19.65 -7.95 -12.56
CA THR A 166 -18.78 -9.09 -12.91
C THR A 166 -17.69 -8.71 -13.94
N ALA A 167 -17.96 -7.78 -14.85
CA ALA A 167 -16.98 -7.26 -15.81
C ALA A 167 -15.81 -6.49 -15.15
N MET A 168 -16.06 -5.85 -13.99
CA MET A 168 -14.99 -5.20 -13.23
C MET A 168 -13.95 -6.21 -12.70
N VAL A 169 -14.39 -7.44 -12.41
CA VAL A 169 -13.54 -8.53 -11.93
C VAL A 169 -12.79 -9.20 -13.08
N SER A 170 -13.43 -9.37 -14.24
CA SER A 170 -12.77 -9.97 -15.42
C SER A 170 -11.67 -9.07 -16.01
N GLY A 171 -11.71 -7.77 -15.73
CA GLY A 171 -10.76 -6.80 -16.27
C GLY A 171 -11.17 -6.26 -17.64
N GLU A 172 -12.44 -6.42 -18.04
CA GLU A 172 -13.05 -5.73 -19.18
C GLU A 172 -13.42 -4.28 -18.85
N ALA A 173 -12.61 -3.61 -18.03
CA ALA A 173 -12.76 -2.20 -17.74
C ALA A 173 -12.41 -1.39 -19.01
N LYS A 174 -13.40 -1.18 -19.87
CA LYS A 174 -13.46 0.03 -20.70
C LYS A 174 -13.19 1.20 -19.76
N GLY A 175 -12.12 1.94 -20.02
CA GLY A 175 -11.59 2.98 -19.15
C GLY A 175 -12.67 3.81 -18.50
N LEU A 176 -12.91 3.57 -17.22
CA LEU A 176 -13.51 4.57 -16.36
C LEU A 176 -12.43 5.63 -16.20
N ASP A 177 -12.62 6.73 -16.92
CA ASP A 177 -11.81 7.95 -16.88
C ASP A 177 -11.77 8.47 -15.43
N MET A 178 -10.85 7.93 -14.64
CA MET A 178 -10.51 8.44 -13.32
C MET A 178 -9.77 9.75 -13.51
N LYS A 179 -10.51 10.86 -13.54
CA LYS A 179 -9.93 12.19 -13.35
C LYS A 179 -9.36 12.26 -11.93
N ILE A 180 -8.03 12.33 -11.86
CA ILE A 180 -7.25 12.70 -10.66
C ILE A 180 -7.43 14.19 -10.40
#